data_AF-A0A433NDK7-F1
#
_entry.id   AF-A0A433NDK7-F1
#
_cell.length_a   1.000
_cell.length_b   1.000
_cell.length_c   1.000
_cell.angle_alpha   90.00
_cell.angle_beta   90.00
_cell.angle_gamma   90.00
#
_symmetry.space_group_name_H-M   'P 1'
#
loop_
_entity.id
_entity.type
_entity.pdbx_description
1 polymer ?
#
loop_
_entity_poly.entity_id
_entity_poly.type
_entity_poly.pdbx_seq_one_letter_code
_entity_poly.pdbx_strand_id
1 'polypeptide(L)'
;MVKEHLITKAIDIIVYCLMPNHYHFLVYLRDETLSDAMKSLSLSYTKAINKRFNRSGVLFQGRFQSIHVQQTDYLINLSRYIHLNPVKAGLVQQPEEWELSSYLEYVGMRRGTLPKTEYIKTLIQEESAYQQFLTDYNLPDSTGFKSLLLDD
;
A
#
# COMPACT_ATOMS: atom_id res chain seq x y z
N MET A 1 -16.56 5.31 11.01
CA MET A 1 -15.80 5.39 12.29
C MET A 1 -14.32 4.96 12.17
N VAL A 2 -13.70 4.95 10.98
CA VAL A 2 -12.24 4.70 10.78
C VAL A 2 -11.56 5.79 9.93
N LYS A 3 -12.32 6.72 9.32
CA LYS A 3 -11.79 7.64 8.31
C LYS A 3 -11.12 8.92 8.85
N GLU A 4 -11.43 9.37 10.07
CA GLU A 4 -11.09 10.76 10.47
C GLU A 4 -9.97 10.91 11.49
N HIS A 5 -9.52 9.87 12.19
CA HIS A 5 -8.63 10.04 13.35
C HIS A 5 -7.32 9.25 13.28
N LEU A 6 -7.04 8.58 12.16
CA LEU A 6 -5.91 7.63 12.06
C LEU A 6 -4.84 8.04 11.05
N ILE A 7 -5.17 8.96 10.14
CA ILE A 7 -4.17 9.66 9.35
C ILE A 7 -3.82 10.90 10.17
N THR A 8 -2.77 10.81 10.97
CA THR A 8 -2.23 12.00 11.63
C THR A 8 -1.85 13.00 10.53
N LYS A 9 -1.85 14.30 10.83
CA LYS A 9 -1.33 15.32 9.90
C LYS A 9 0.13 15.06 9.46
N ALA A 10 0.79 14.08 10.08
CA ALA A 10 2.18 13.76 9.91
C ALA A 10 2.49 12.71 8.85
N ILE A 11 1.52 11.93 8.35
CA ILE A 11 1.76 11.02 7.22
C ILE A 11 0.72 11.18 6.12
N ASP A 12 1.18 11.19 4.87
CA ASP A 12 0.32 10.88 3.74
C ASP A 12 0.48 9.42 3.37
N ILE A 13 -0.64 8.71 3.26
CA ILE A 13 -0.65 7.38 2.65
C ILE A 13 -0.70 7.58 1.14
N ILE A 14 0.30 7.12 0.42
CA ILE A 14 0.37 7.22 -1.05
C ILE A 14 -0.21 5.95 -1.69
N VAL A 15 0.20 4.78 -1.19
CA VAL A 15 -0.25 3.46 -1.64
C VAL A 15 -0.44 2.57 -0.42
N TYR A 16 -1.45 1.71 -0.44
CA TYR A 16 -1.54 0.62 0.52
C TYR A 16 -2.06 -0.67 -0.12
N CYS A 17 -1.63 -1.78 0.44
CA CYS A 17 -2.24 -3.08 0.23
C CYS A 17 -2.24 -3.86 1.54
N LEU A 18 -3.41 -4.32 1.94
CA LEU A 18 -3.62 -5.00 3.19
C LEU A 18 -3.90 -6.48 2.95
N MET A 19 -3.09 -7.36 3.51
CA MET A 19 -3.16 -8.80 3.27
C MET A 19 -3.38 -9.61 4.56
N PRO A 20 -3.91 -10.84 4.47
CA PRO A 20 -4.26 -11.62 5.66
C PRO A 20 -3.09 -11.87 6.63
N ASN A 21 -1.85 -11.86 6.14
CA ASN A 21 -0.63 -12.13 6.90
C ASN A 21 0.32 -10.93 7.07
N HIS A 22 0.24 -9.91 6.21
CA HIS A 22 1.09 -8.71 6.29
C HIS A 22 0.38 -7.47 5.70
N TYR A 23 1.03 -6.31 5.73
CA TYR A 23 0.59 -5.13 4.97
C TYR A 23 1.76 -4.56 4.18
N HIS A 24 1.45 -3.79 3.15
CA HIS A 24 2.39 -2.87 2.53
C HIS A 24 1.81 -1.46 2.53
N PHE A 25 2.63 -0.50 2.93
CA PHE A 25 2.32 0.91 2.86
C PHE A 25 3.47 1.66 2.21
N LEU A 26 3.12 2.53 1.28
CA LEU A 26 4.00 3.59 0.81
C LEU A 26 3.48 4.90 1.39
N VAL A 27 4.30 5.55 2.20
CA VAL A 27 3.92 6.77 2.92
C VAL A 27 4.93 7.89 2.69
N TYR A 28 4.44 9.12 2.73
CA TYR A 28 5.26 10.31 2.86
C TYR A 28 5.18 10.83 4.29
N LEU A 29 6.32 10.97 4.95
CA LEU A 29 6.42 11.47 6.32
C LEU A 29 6.58 13.00 6.30
N ARG A 30 5.64 13.71 6.94
CA ARG A 30 5.62 15.18 7.01
C ARG A 30 6.31 15.73 8.25
N ASP A 31 5.98 15.27 9.46
CA ASP A 31 6.40 15.98 10.70
C ASP A 31 6.40 15.17 12.03
N GLU A 32 6.47 13.84 12.02
CA GLU A 32 6.51 13.03 13.27
C GLU A 32 7.47 11.84 13.17
N THR A 33 7.57 11.07 14.27
CA THR A 33 8.20 9.74 14.23
C THR A 33 7.23 8.74 13.55
N LEU A 34 7.72 8.06 12.51
CA LEU A 34 6.95 7.03 11.77
C LEU A 34 6.29 6.00 12.71
N SER A 35 6.94 5.69 13.84
CA SER A 35 6.50 4.74 14.84
C SER A 35 5.11 5.04 15.42
N ASP A 36 4.80 6.30 15.71
CA ASP A 36 3.52 6.68 16.33
C ASP A 36 2.36 6.53 15.33
N ALA A 37 2.58 6.94 14.08
CA ALA A 37 1.63 6.75 12.99
C ALA A 37 1.37 5.26 12.73
N MET A 38 2.45 4.45 12.69
CA MET A 38 2.35 3.00 12.45
C MET A 38 1.64 2.24 13.56
N LYS A 39 1.73 2.70 14.82
CA LYS A 39 1.00 2.11 15.95
C LYS A 39 -0.51 2.23 15.75
N SER A 40 -0.99 3.43 15.42
CA SER A 40 -2.41 3.71 15.19
C SER A 40 -2.96 2.97 13.97
N LEU A 41 -2.16 2.94 12.89
CA LEU A 41 -2.48 2.20 11.67
C LEU A 41 -2.60 0.70 11.91
N SER A 42 -1.63 0.10 12.61
CA SER A 42 -1.60 -1.34 12.89
C SER A 42 -2.80 -1.79 13.72
N LEU A 43 -3.21 -0.99 14.71
CA LEU A 43 -4.38 -1.28 15.53
C LEU A 43 -5.68 -1.27 14.71
N SER A 44 -5.85 -0.25 13.89
CA SER A 44 -7.04 -0.05 13.06
C SER A 44 -7.14 -1.12 11.99
N TYR A 45 -6.00 -1.49 11.44
CA TYR A 45 -5.88 -2.57 10.50
C TYR A 45 -6.26 -3.93 11.10
N THR A 46 -5.67 -4.27 12.27
CA THR A 46 -5.97 -5.50 12.99
C THR A 46 -7.48 -5.64 13.23
N LYS A 47 -8.15 -4.55 13.64
CA LYS A 47 -9.60 -4.53 13.82
C LYS A 47 -10.36 -4.77 12.52
N ALA A 48 -9.95 -4.15 11.41
CA ALA A 48 -10.61 -4.29 10.12
C ALA A 48 -10.52 -5.73 9.57
N ILE A 49 -9.33 -6.35 9.65
CA ILE A 49 -9.12 -7.73 9.19
C ILE A 49 -9.83 -8.74 10.07
N ASN A 50 -9.71 -8.58 11.39
CA ASN A 50 -10.42 -9.45 12.33
C ASN A 50 -11.92 -9.45 12.05
N LYS A 51 -12.49 -8.26 11.78
CA LYS A 51 -13.90 -8.14 11.39
C LYS A 51 -14.18 -8.79 10.02
N ARG A 52 -13.38 -8.54 8.98
CA ARG A 52 -13.62 -9.05 7.62
C ARG A 52 -13.53 -10.57 7.54
N PHE A 53 -12.57 -11.16 8.25
CA PHE A 53 -12.29 -12.60 8.19
C PHE A 53 -12.83 -13.37 9.40
N ASN A 54 -13.67 -12.75 10.22
CA ASN A 54 -14.23 -13.33 11.44
C ASN A 54 -13.16 -13.96 12.36
N ARG A 55 -12.04 -13.25 12.52
CA ARG A 55 -10.91 -13.62 13.38
C ARG A 55 -10.92 -12.78 14.66
N SER A 56 -10.15 -13.21 15.64
CA SER A 56 -9.86 -12.45 16.86
C SER A 56 -8.38 -12.60 17.22
N GLY A 57 -7.88 -11.71 18.08
CA GLY A 57 -6.49 -11.73 18.54
C GLY A 57 -5.55 -10.84 17.72
N VAL A 58 -4.25 -11.02 17.96
CA VAL A 58 -3.18 -10.26 17.30
C VAL A 58 -3.03 -10.72 15.85
N LEU A 59 -2.92 -9.76 14.93
CA LEU A 59 -2.69 -10.06 13.52
C LEU A 59 -1.20 -10.10 13.17
N PHE A 60 -0.41 -9.21 13.79
CA PHE A 60 1.02 -9.11 13.55
C PHE A 60 1.81 -9.57 14.76
N GLN A 61 2.87 -10.32 14.48
CA GLN A 61 3.91 -10.65 15.44
C GLN A 61 5.15 -9.82 15.07
N GLY A 62 5.63 -9.00 15.99
CA GLY A 62 6.83 -8.17 15.78
C GLY A 62 6.55 -6.70 15.45
N ARG A 63 7.62 -5.98 15.10
CA ARG A 63 7.60 -4.56 14.74
C ARG A 63 7.42 -4.41 13.23
N PHE A 64 6.91 -3.26 12.79
CA PHE A 64 6.93 -2.92 11.37
C PHE A 64 8.37 -2.79 10.89
N GLN A 65 8.61 -3.17 9.64
CA GLN A 65 9.84 -2.90 8.93
C GLN A 65 9.61 -1.68 8.02
N SER A 66 10.66 -0.89 7.78
CA SER A 66 10.57 0.29 6.92
C SER A 66 11.87 0.53 6.18
N ILE A 67 11.76 0.89 4.91
CA ILE A 67 12.89 1.22 4.04
C ILE A 67 12.63 2.61 3.45
N HIS A 68 13.64 3.46 3.47
CA HIS A 68 13.54 4.81 2.90
C HIS A 68 13.69 4.77 1.38
N VAL A 69 12.74 5.39 0.68
CA VAL A 69 12.70 5.44 -0.79
C VAL A 69 13.17 6.82 -1.26
N GLN A 70 14.24 6.86 -2.05
CA GLN A 70 14.84 8.11 -2.53
C GLN A 70 14.71 8.33 -4.05
N GLN A 71 14.46 7.28 -4.83
CA GLN A 71 14.44 7.33 -6.29
C GLN A 71 13.01 7.30 -6.83
N THR A 72 12.69 8.23 -7.74
CA THR A 72 11.36 8.36 -8.36
C THR A 72 10.95 7.11 -9.13
N ASP A 73 11.84 6.55 -9.95
CA ASP A 73 11.54 5.33 -10.73
C ASP A 73 11.25 4.14 -9.81
N TYR A 74 11.94 4.07 -8.67
CA TYR A 74 11.69 3.07 -7.66
C TYR A 74 10.32 3.27 -7.00
N LEU A 75 9.95 4.51 -6.68
CA LEU A 75 8.65 4.86 -6.08
C LEU A 75 7.48 4.36 -6.95
N ILE A 76 7.57 4.60 -8.26
CA ILE A 76 6.55 4.20 -9.24
C ILE A 76 6.45 2.68 -9.30
N ASN A 77 7.58 1.97 -9.41
CA ASN A 77 7.61 0.50 -9.44
C ASN A 77 7.15 -0.13 -8.11
N LEU A 78 7.45 0.50 -6.97
CA LEU A 78 6.96 0.03 -5.68
C LEU A 78 5.43 0.16 -5.59
N SER A 79 4.83 1.20 -6.16
CA SER A 79 3.36 1.31 -6.22
C SER A 79 2.74 0.12 -6.98
N ARG A 80 3.30 -0.22 -8.16
CA ARG A 80 2.92 -1.39 -8.96
C ARG A 80 3.03 -2.66 -8.14
N TYR A 81 4.18 -2.86 -7.51
CA TYR A 81 4.46 -4.03 -6.69
C TYR A 81 3.39 -4.22 -5.60
N ILE A 82 3.09 -3.16 -4.84
CA ILE A 82 2.12 -3.19 -3.75
C ILE A 82 0.72 -3.59 -4.25
N HIS A 83 0.27 -3.03 -5.38
CA HIS A 83 -1.06 -3.35 -5.93
C HIS A 83 -1.16 -4.75 -6.54
N LEU A 84 -0.06 -5.29 -7.06
CA LEU A 84 -0.02 -6.65 -7.62
C LEU A 84 0.20 -7.74 -6.57
N ASN A 85 0.54 -7.38 -5.34
CA ASN A 85 0.83 -8.38 -4.31
C ASN A 85 -0.31 -9.38 -4.08
N PRO A 86 -1.60 -8.98 -3.98
CA PRO A 86 -2.71 -9.93 -3.83
C PRO A 86 -2.80 -10.95 -4.96
N VAL A 87 -2.48 -10.53 -6.19
CA VAL A 87 -2.44 -11.42 -7.37
C VAL A 87 -1.22 -12.35 -7.28
N LYS A 88 -0.03 -11.81 -6.97
CA LYS A 88 1.21 -12.58 -6.77
C LYS A 88 1.07 -13.63 -5.66
N ALA A 89 0.30 -13.32 -4.61
CA ALA A 89 -0.01 -14.21 -3.50
C ALA A 89 -1.15 -15.20 -3.79
N GLY A 90 -1.77 -15.14 -4.97
CA GLY A 90 -2.87 -16.02 -5.36
C GLY A 90 -4.18 -15.79 -4.61
N LEU A 91 -4.37 -14.62 -4.00
CA LEU A 91 -5.60 -14.28 -3.27
C LEU A 91 -6.75 -13.90 -4.21
N VAL A 92 -6.41 -13.34 -5.38
CA VAL A 92 -7.32 -12.86 -6.43
C VAL A 92 -6.68 -13.04 -7.81
N GLN A 93 -7.48 -13.04 -8.87
CA GLN A 93 -6.97 -13.13 -10.25
C GLN A 93 -6.62 -11.75 -10.81
N GLN A 94 -7.32 -10.71 -10.35
CA GLN A 94 -7.12 -9.33 -10.79
C GLN A 94 -7.00 -8.37 -9.60
N PRO A 95 -6.19 -7.30 -9.69
CA PRO A 95 -6.02 -6.37 -8.57
C PRO A 95 -7.33 -5.67 -8.15
N GLU A 96 -8.26 -5.47 -9.07
CA GLU A 96 -9.60 -4.92 -8.84
C GLU A 96 -10.43 -5.74 -7.85
N GLU A 97 -10.21 -7.05 -7.79
CA GLU A 97 -10.95 -7.95 -6.91
C GLU A 97 -10.51 -7.81 -5.44
N TRP A 98 -9.35 -7.20 -5.18
CA TRP A 98 -8.83 -6.99 -3.84
C TRP A 98 -9.17 -5.61 -3.28
N GLU A 99 -10.37 -5.50 -2.70
CA GLU A 99 -10.89 -4.26 -2.12
C GLU A 99 -10.02 -3.68 -0.98
N LEU A 100 -9.18 -4.49 -0.36
CA LEU A 100 -8.32 -4.07 0.75
C LEU A 100 -6.99 -3.43 0.28
N SER A 101 -6.89 -3.05 -0.98
CA SER A 101 -5.81 -2.21 -1.52
C SER A 101 -6.31 -0.81 -1.87
N SER A 102 -5.38 0.13 -2.12
CA SER A 102 -5.68 1.44 -2.69
C SER A 102 -5.85 1.41 -4.21
N TYR A 103 -5.80 0.24 -4.85
CA TYR A 103 -5.78 0.14 -6.31
C TYR A 103 -7.04 0.72 -6.95
N LEU A 104 -8.20 0.49 -6.34
CA LEU A 104 -9.49 0.98 -6.84
C LEU A 104 -9.57 2.51 -6.90
N GLU A 105 -8.87 3.25 -6.03
CA GLU A 105 -8.73 4.71 -6.16
C GLU A 105 -7.84 5.11 -7.34
N TYR A 106 -6.79 4.34 -7.61
CA TYR A 106 -5.87 4.62 -8.70
C TYR A 106 -6.57 4.48 -10.06
N VAL A 107 -7.45 3.50 -10.21
CA VAL A 107 -8.21 3.25 -11.46
C VAL A 107 -9.59 3.91 -11.49
N GLY A 108 -9.90 4.78 -10.52
CA GLY A 108 -11.17 5.52 -10.51
C GLY A 108 -12.43 4.70 -10.20
N MET A 109 -12.29 3.41 -9.87
CA MET A 109 -13.41 2.54 -9.49
C MET A 109 -13.92 2.79 -8.07
N ARG A 110 -13.13 3.44 -7.21
CA ARG A 110 -13.54 3.84 -5.86
C ARG A 110 -13.17 5.30 -5.58
N ARG A 111 -14.15 6.07 -5.10
CA ARG A 111 -13.96 7.46 -4.65
C ARG A 111 -13.50 7.51 -3.19
N GLY A 112 -12.30 7.00 -2.94
CA GLY A 112 -11.62 7.09 -1.65
C GLY A 112 -10.76 8.34 -1.53
N THR A 113 -10.56 8.83 -0.31
CA THR A 113 -9.72 10.00 -0.01
C THR A 113 -8.50 9.67 0.86
N LEU A 114 -8.38 8.40 1.26
CA LEU A 114 -7.29 7.88 2.09
C LEU A 114 -5.95 7.91 1.34
N PRO A 115 -5.82 7.32 0.13
CA PRO A 115 -4.58 7.43 -0.63
C PRO A 115 -4.46 8.79 -1.32
N LYS A 116 -3.31 9.44 -1.19
CA LYS A 116 -2.89 10.63 -1.93
C LYS A 116 -2.33 10.23 -3.28
N THR A 117 -3.23 9.84 -4.18
CA THR A 117 -2.88 9.28 -5.50
C THR A 117 -2.07 10.23 -6.37
N GLU A 118 -2.18 11.54 -6.15
CA GLU A 118 -1.47 12.59 -6.88
C GLU A 118 0.05 12.43 -6.84
N TYR A 119 0.62 11.87 -5.76
CA TYR A 119 2.07 11.63 -5.64
C TYR A 119 2.62 10.68 -6.72
N ILE A 120 1.78 9.78 -7.21
CA ILE A 120 2.15 8.79 -8.23
C ILE A 120 1.55 9.17 -9.58
N LYS A 121 0.27 9.56 -9.63
CA LYS A 121 -0.41 9.96 -10.87
C LYS A 121 0.25 11.16 -11.56
N THR A 122 0.92 12.06 -10.84
CA THR A 122 1.66 13.17 -11.47
C THR A 122 2.98 12.72 -12.09
N LEU A 123 3.55 11.60 -11.65
CA LEU A 123 4.79 11.04 -12.19
C LEU A 123 4.54 10.17 -13.41
N ILE A 124 3.36 9.57 -13.49
CA ILE A 124 2.93 8.68 -14.57
C ILE A 124 2.00 9.51 -15.44
N GLN A 125 2.50 9.99 -16.58
CA GLN A 125 1.97 11.12 -17.36
C GLN A 125 0.49 11.03 -17.81
N GLU A 126 -0.25 9.94 -17.52
CA GLU A 126 -1.67 9.73 -17.86
C GLU A 126 -2.38 8.78 -16.86
N GLU A 127 -3.68 8.97 -16.60
CA GLU A 127 -4.45 8.11 -15.66
C GLU A 127 -4.70 6.71 -16.23
N SER A 128 -4.99 6.62 -17.53
CA SER A 128 -5.05 5.35 -18.28
C SER A 128 -3.71 4.62 -18.30
N ALA A 129 -2.61 5.37 -18.12
CA ALA A 129 -1.28 4.79 -18.07
C ALA A 129 -1.04 4.02 -16.78
N TYR A 130 -1.80 4.19 -15.68
CA TYR A 130 -1.58 3.38 -14.48
C TYR A 130 -2.00 1.91 -14.66
N GLN A 131 -3.16 1.68 -15.30
CA GLN A 131 -3.59 0.32 -15.63
C GLN A 131 -2.62 -0.33 -16.62
N GLN A 132 -2.23 0.40 -17.67
CA GLN A 132 -1.24 -0.08 -18.64
C GLN A 132 0.11 -0.36 -17.99
N PHE A 133 0.55 0.54 -17.09
CA PHE A 133 1.74 0.39 -16.29
C PHE A 133 1.68 -0.87 -15.42
N LEU A 134 0.53 -1.25 -14.87
CA LEU A 134 0.39 -2.52 -14.15
C LEU A 134 0.43 -3.76 -15.07
N THR A 135 -0.13 -3.67 -16.27
CA THR A 135 -0.13 -4.78 -17.23
C THR A 135 1.25 -5.05 -17.85
N ASP A 136 2.10 -4.03 -17.96
CA ASP A 136 3.51 -4.18 -18.33
C ASP A 136 4.31 -4.69 -17.13
N TYR A 137 4.16 -5.98 -16.84
CA TYR A 137 4.78 -6.66 -15.69
C TYR A 137 6.29 -6.86 -15.87
N ASN A 138 7.01 -5.76 -16.02
CA ASN A 138 8.45 -5.69 -15.94
C ASN A 138 8.81 -4.97 -14.64
N LEU A 139 8.73 -5.71 -13.51
CA LEU A 139 9.40 -5.24 -12.31
C LEU A 139 10.90 -5.20 -12.61
N PRO A 140 11.63 -4.13 -12.22
CA PRO A 140 13.06 -4.10 -12.40
C PRO A 140 13.67 -5.34 -11.72
N ASP A 141 14.27 -6.23 -12.51
CA ASP A 141 14.93 -7.43 -12.00
C ASP A 141 16.26 -7.12 -11.29
N SER A 142 16.55 -5.83 -11.07
CA SER A 142 17.75 -5.40 -10.39
C SER A 142 17.75 -5.92 -8.96
N THR A 143 18.89 -6.48 -8.55
CA THR A 143 19.14 -6.97 -7.19
C THR A 143 18.79 -5.91 -6.12
N GLY A 144 18.92 -4.63 -6.47
CA GLY A 144 18.54 -3.50 -5.62
C GLY A 144 17.03 -3.28 -5.44
N PHE A 145 16.17 -3.69 -6.37
CA PHE A 145 14.72 -3.56 -6.18
C PHE A 145 14.19 -4.61 -5.20
N LYS A 146 14.59 -5.88 -5.38
CA LYS A 146 14.16 -6.99 -4.52
C LYS A 146 14.63 -6.83 -3.07
N SER A 147 15.81 -6.30 -2.82
CA SER A 147 16.31 -6.03 -1.46
C SER A 147 15.48 -5.02 -0.67
N LEU A 148 14.63 -4.26 -1.36
CA LEU A 148 13.79 -3.22 -0.77
C LEU A 148 12.32 -3.68 -0.64
N LEU A 149 12.01 -4.90 -1.06
CA LEU A 149 10.73 -5.56 -0.83
C LEU A 149 10.80 -6.29 0.52
N LEU A 150 9.95 -5.86 1.45
CA LEU A 150 9.85 -6.44 2.79
C LEU A 150 8.90 -7.66 2.77
N ASP A 151 9.18 -8.60 1.87
CA ASP A 151 8.43 -9.85 1.74
C ASP A 151 9.16 -10.97 2.51
N ASP A 152 9.08 -10.93 3.85
CA ASP A 152 9.53 -12.04 4.72
C ASP A 152 8.36 -12.99 5.04
#